data_AF-X1IBH5-F1
#
_entry.id   AF-X1IBH5-F1
#
_cell.length_a   1.000
_cell.length_b   1.000
_cell.length_c   1.000
_cell.angle_alpha   90.00
_cell.angle_beta   90.00
_cell.angle_gamma   90.00
#
_symmetry.space_group_name_H-M   'P 1'
#
loop_
_entity.id
_entity.type
_entity.pdbx_description
1 polymer ?
#
loop_
_entity_poly.entity_id
_entity_poly.type
_entity_poly.pdbx_seq_one_letter_code
_entity_poly.pdbx_strand_id
1 'polypeptide(L)' 'MCQVNNSVTFSEKTIGFEESLNRMVETLGIAVDKRSKGKPRRMES' A
#
# COMPACT_ATOMS: atom_id res chain seq x y z
N MET A 1 -5.12 28.26 -10.12
CA MET A 1 -4.72 26.97 -10.72
C MET A 1 -3.78 26.31 -9.73
N CYS A 2 -4.21 25.26 -9.04
CA CYS A 2 -3.39 24.62 -8.01
C CYS A 2 -2.44 23.63 -8.69
N GLN A 3 -1.14 23.88 -8.60
CA GLN A 3 -0.13 22.95 -9.08
C GLN A 3 -0.02 21.81 -8.08
N VAL A 4 -0.49 20.62 -8.47
CA VAL A 4 -0.38 19.42 -7.65
C VAL A 4 1.01 18.83 -7.90
N ASN A 5 1.84 18.75 -6.86
CA ASN A 5 3.14 18.10 -6.95
C ASN A 5 2.93 16.58 -7.08
N ASN A 6 3.25 16.03 -8.26
CA ASN A 6 3.09 14.60 -8.59
C ASN A 6 4.28 13.74 -8.13
N SER A 7 5.04 14.20 -7.15
CA SER A 7 6.24 13.51 -6.68
C SER A 7 6.16 13.28 -5.19
N VAL A 8 6.39 12.04 -4.77
CA VAL A 8 6.52 11.67 -3.36
C VAL A 8 7.99 11.35 -3.09
N THR A 9 8.52 11.83 -1.96
CA THR A 9 9.89 11.52 -1.55
C THR A 9 9.85 10.29 -0.66
N PHE A 10 10.41 9.18 -1.15
CA PHE A 10 10.55 7.96 -0.36
C PHE A 10 12.04 7.65 -0.22
N SER A 11 12.58 7.73 1.00
CA SER A 11 13.99 7.39 1.28
C SER A 11 14.96 8.15 0.36
N GLU A 12 14.88 9.49 0.36
CA GLU A 12 15.72 10.41 -0.45
C GLU A 12 15.66 10.24 -1.98
N LYS A 13 14.89 9.26 -2.50
CA LYS A 13 14.69 9.06 -3.93
C LYS A 13 13.32 9.59 -4.34
N THR A 14 13.29 10.36 -5.43
CA THR A 14 12.04 10.81 -6.05
C THR A 14 11.43 9.63 -6.79
N ILE A 15 10.23 9.22 -6.36
CA ILE A 15 9.45 8.16 -7.01
C ILE A 15 8.28 8.83 -7.73
N GLY A 16 7.98 8.36 -8.94
CA GLY A 16 6.80 8.84 -9.68
C GLY A 16 5.51 8.54 -8.92
N PHE A 17 4.50 9.39 -9.05
CA PHE A 17 3.21 9.19 -8.38
C PHE A 17 2.59 7.81 -8.68
N GLU A 18 2.65 7.37 -9.94
CA GLU A 18 2.12 6.08 -10.36
C GLU A 18 2.89 4.89 -9.74
N GLU A 19 4.22 4.96 -9.73
CA GLU A 19 5.08 3.96 -9.08
C GLU A 19 4.83 3.92 -7.56
N SER A 20 4.63 5.09 -6.94
CA SER A 20 4.24 5.19 -5.54
C SER A 20 2.88 4.56 -5.27
N LEU A 21 1.88 4.78 -6.12
CA LEU A 21 0.54 4.20 -5.96
C LEU A 21 0.59 2.68 -6.09
N ASN A 22 1.27 2.16 -7.12
CA ASN A 22 1.41 0.72 -7.33
C ASN A 22 2.05 0.04 -6.11
N ARG A 23 3.12 0.65 -5.56
CA ARG A 23 3.80 0.13 -4.37
C ARG A 23 2.95 0.24 -3.10
N MET A 24 2.13 1.28 -2.96
CA MET A 24 1.17 1.40 -1.84
C MET A 24 0.08 0.34 -1.93
N VAL A 25 -0.47 0.09 -3.12
CA VAL A 25 -1.48 -0.96 -3.35
C VAL A 25 -0.91 -2.34 -3.04
N GLU A 26 0.31 -2.63 -3.49
CA GLU A 26 1.01 -3.89 -3.20
C GLU A 26 1.26 -4.06 -1.69
N THR A 27 1.79 -3.03 -1.04
CA THR A 27 2.06 -3.04 0.41
C THR A 27 0.77 -3.21 1.22
N LEU A 28 -0.31 -2.54 0.82
CA LEU A 28 -1.61 -2.65 1.47
C LEU A 28 -2.22 -4.03 1.25
N GLY A 29 -2.09 -4.60 0.05
CA GLY A 29 -2.51 -5.98 -0.26
C GLY A 29 -1.79 -7.00 0.62
N ILE A 30 -0.47 -6.86 0.81
CA ILE A 30 0.32 -7.70 1.72
C ILE A 30 -0.12 -7.51 3.18
N ALA A 31 -0.38 -6.27 3.61
CA ALA A 31 -0.84 -5.98 4.96
C ALA A 31 -2.23 -6.58 5.23
N VAL A 32 -3.13 -6.58 4.24
CA VAL A 32 -4.45 -7.21 4.31
C VAL A 32 -4.33 -8.74 4.36
N ASP A 33 -3.51 -9.36 3.51
CA ASP A 33 -3.24 -10.81 3.56
C ASP A 33 -2.68 -11.23 4.93
N LYS A 34 -1.66 -10.51 5.43
CA LYS A 34 -1.09 -10.77 6.77
C LYS A 34 -2.11 -10.56 7.89
N ARG A 35 -2.95 -9.52 7.83
CA ARG A 35 -4.02 -9.30 8.82
C ARG A 35 -5.06 -10.42 8.79
N SER A 36 -5.44 -10.88 7.60
CA SER A 36 -6.46 -11.93 7.43
C SER A 36 -6.01 -13.30 7.97
N LYS A 37 -4.71 -13.58 7.99
CA LYS A 37 -4.13 -14.80 8.58
C LYS A 37 -4.07 -14.80 10.12
N GLY A 38 -4.36 -13.66 10.77
CA GLY A 38 -4.30 -13.53 12.24
C GLY A 38 -5.50 -14.06 13.01
N LYS A 39 -6.59 -14.44 12.35
CA LYS A 39 -7.75 -15.05 13.01
C LYS A 39 -8.00 -16.43 12.40
N PRO A 40 -7.77 -17.53 13.12
CA PRO A 40 -8.35 -18.80 12.74
C PRO A 40 -9.86 -18.56 12.75
N ARG A 41 -10.48 -18.51 11.56
CA ARG A 41 -11.93 -18.59 11.47
C ARG A 41 -12.24 -19.97 12.02
N ARG A 42 -12.73 -20.03 13.27
CA ARG A 42 -13.40 -21.22 13.77
C ARG A 42 -14.50 -21.51 12.74
N MET A 43 -14.28 -22.55 11.95
CA MET A 43 -15.33 -23.17 11.18
C MET A 43 -16.13 -23.94 12.22
N GLU A 44 -17.17 -23.30 12.75
CA GLU A 44 -18.14 -24.03 13.57
C GLU A 44 -18.84 -25.04 12.66
N SER A 45 -18.92 -26.27 13.16
CA SER A 45 -19.43 -27.48 12.47
C SER A 45 -20.83 -27.32 11.89
#